data_AF-A0A7S3XBK5-F1
#
_entry.id   AF-A0A7S3XBK5-F1
#
_cell.length_a   1.000
_cell.length_b   1.000
_cell.length_c   1.000
_cell.angle_alpha   90.00
_cell.angle_beta   90.00
_cell.angle_gamma   90.00
#
_symmetry.space_group_name_H-M   'P 1'
#
loop_
_entity.id
_entity.type
_entity.pdbx_description
1 polymer ?
#
loop_
_entity_poly.entity_id
_entity_poly.type
_entity_poly.pdbx_seq_one_letter_code
_entity_poly.pdbx_strand_id
1 'polypeptide(L)'
;NKHRTMSSTEMNKDSSRSHAIFIVTVTNSTDPAHRKFAQLYLVDLAGSERADKTGVSGRQLDEAKIINRSLLALGQVIYNLSVKSKHIPYRDSKLTRLLQN
;
A
#
# COMPACT_ATOMS: atom_id res chain seq x y z
N ASN A 1 0.97 13.95 9.79
CA ASN A 1 0.23 12.67 9.68
C ASN A 1 -0.86 12.53 10.77
N LYS A 2 -1.69 13.57 11.00
CA LYS A 2 -2.62 13.62 12.17
C LYS A 2 -3.87 12.72 12.04
N HIS A 3 -4.19 12.23 10.84
CA HIS A 3 -5.36 11.40 10.56
C HIS A 3 -5.03 9.93 10.30
N ARG A 4 -3.77 9.51 10.54
CA ARG A 4 -3.38 8.11 10.37
C ARG A 4 -3.98 7.28 11.51
N THR A 5 -4.63 6.17 11.19
CA THR A 5 -5.09 5.22 12.20
C THR A 5 -3.87 4.51 12.79
N MET A 6 -3.63 4.77 14.06
CA MET A 6 -2.60 4.11 14.86
C MET A 6 -3.26 3.30 15.95
N SER A 7 -2.73 2.12 16.24
CA SER A 7 -3.08 1.39 17.45
C SER A 7 -1.93 0.48 17.83
N SER A 8 -1.60 0.50 19.11
CA SER A 8 -0.50 -0.28 19.68
C SER A 8 -0.79 -1.78 19.66
N THR A 9 0.23 -2.57 19.39
CA THR A 9 0.27 -4.01 19.68
C THR A 9 1.37 -4.27 20.71
N GLU A 10 1.38 -5.44 21.34
CA GLU A 10 2.47 -5.87 22.23
C GLU A 10 3.84 -5.85 21.53
N MET A 11 3.86 -5.96 20.19
CA MET A 11 5.07 -5.98 19.38
C MET A 11 5.52 -4.59 18.90
N ASN A 12 4.61 -3.61 18.84
CA ASN A 12 4.94 -2.25 18.40
C ASN A 12 3.92 -1.22 18.94
N LYS A 13 4.38 -0.25 19.74
CA LYS A 13 3.54 0.84 20.28
C LYS A 13 3.09 1.83 19.19
N ASP A 14 3.83 1.93 18.10
CA ASP A 14 3.60 2.86 16.99
C ASP A 14 3.19 2.15 15.69
N SER A 15 2.61 0.94 15.76
CA SER A 15 2.13 0.24 14.57
C SER A 15 1.07 1.07 13.83
N SER A 16 1.47 1.53 12.64
CA SER A 16 0.57 2.18 11.70
C SER A 16 -0.33 1.13 11.08
N ARG A 17 -1.65 1.27 11.25
CA ARG A 17 -2.65 0.28 10.78
C ARG A 17 -3.28 0.63 9.43
N SER A 18 -2.78 1.69 8.79
CA SER A 18 -3.19 2.11 7.46
C SER A 18 -1.98 2.38 6.56
N HIS A 19 -2.17 2.06 5.27
CA HIS A 19 -1.29 2.51 4.19
C HIS A 19 -1.63 3.96 3.81
N ALA A 20 -0.62 4.75 3.48
CA ALA A 20 -0.78 6.08 2.94
C ALA A 20 -0.11 6.17 1.57
N ILE A 21 -0.81 6.80 0.62
CA ILE A 21 -0.28 7.08 -0.71
C ILE A 21 -0.38 8.58 -0.91
N PHE A 22 0.75 9.22 -1.19
CA PHE A 22 0.83 10.62 -1.54
C PHE A 22 1.37 10.73 -2.97
N ILE A 23 0.60 11.35 -3.85
CA ILE A 23 0.92 11.44 -5.28
C ILE A 23 1.31 12.87 -5.60
N VAL A 24 2.55 13.08 -6.03
CA VAL A 24 3.01 14.34 -6.59
C VAL A 24 2.85 14.28 -8.09
N THR A 25 1.94 15.09 -8.64
CA THR A 25 1.78 15.21 -10.09
C THR A 25 2.44 16.51 -10.55
N VAL A 26 3.40 16.40 -11.47
CA VAL A 26 4.05 17.54 -12.12
C VAL A 26 3.53 17.61 -13.54
N THR A 27 2.89 18.72 -13.89
CA THR A 27 2.39 18.99 -15.24
C THR A 27 3.22 20.11 -15.87
N ASN A 28 3.72 19.85 -17.08
CA ASN A 28 4.33 20.88 -17.91
C ASN A 28 3.30 21.38 -18.92
N SER A 29 2.94 22.66 -18.79
CA SER A 29 1.97 23.36 -19.62
C SER A 29 2.59 24.32 -20.64
N THR A 30 3.92 24.26 -20.87
CA THR A 30 4.62 25.20 -21.75
C THR A 30 4.22 25.08 -23.22
N ASP A 31 3.78 23.89 -23.66
CA ASP A 31 3.21 23.67 -24.99
C ASP A 31 1.75 23.20 -24.86
N PRO A 32 0.75 24.00 -25.31
CA PRO A 32 -0.65 23.60 -25.33
C PRO A 32 -0.92 22.33 -26.14
N ALA A 33 -0.11 22.03 -27.16
CA ALA A 33 -0.23 20.83 -27.99
C ALA A 33 0.44 19.60 -27.37
N HIS A 34 1.46 19.79 -26.52
CA HIS A 34 2.24 18.70 -25.91
C HIS A 34 2.37 18.87 -24.39
N ARG A 35 1.24 18.71 -23.68
CA ARG A 35 1.25 18.63 -22.22
C ARG A 35 1.95 17.36 -21.77
N LYS A 36 3.05 17.50 -21.05
CA LYS A 36 3.72 16.40 -20.36
C LYS A 36 3.25 16.37 -18.91
N PHE A 37 3.10 15.17 -18.35
CA PHE A 37 2.91 15.02 -16.92
C PHE A 37 3.79 13.89 -16.39
N ALA A 38 4.17 14.00 -15.12
CA ALA A 38 4.89 12.98 -14.37
C ALA A 38 4.18 12.79 -13.03
N GLN A 39 4.11 11.55 -12.55
CA GLN A 39 3.55 11.23 -11.24
C GLN A 39 4.60 10.50 -10.40
N LEU A 40 4.89 11.06 -9.23
CA LEU A 40 5.70 10.43 -8.21
C LEU A 40 4.78 9.93 -7.08
N TYR A 41 4.82 8.62 -6.84
CA TYR A 41 4.07 7.96 -5.78
C TYR A 41 4.95 7.77 -4.56
N LEU A 42 4.64 8.48 -3.48
CA LEU A 42 5.24 8.30 -2.17
C LEU A 42 4.31 7.41 -1.34
N VAL A 43 4.71 6.15 -1.14
CA VAL A 43 3.89 5.13 -0.48
C VAL A 43 4.50 4.80 0.89
N ASP A 44 3.70 4.95 1.93
CA ASP A 44 4.02 4.57 3.31
C ASP A 44 3.13 3.39 3.71
N LEU A 45 3.74 2.24 3.95
CA LEU A 45 3.04 0.99 4.20
C LEU A 45 2.85 0.74 5.70
N ALA A 46 1.70 0.18 6.05
CA ALA A 46 1.45 -0.37 7.38
C ALA A 46 2.40 -1.54 7.69
N GLY A 47 2.52 -1.88 8.97
CA GLY A 47 3.36 -2.98 9.43
C GLY A 47 2.94 -4.35 8.86
N SER A 48 3.92 -5.22 8.62
CA SER A 48 3.72 -6.57 8.06
C SER A 48 3.80 -7.67 9.13
N GLU A 49 3.59 -7.31 10.40
CA GLU A 49 3.74 -8.23 11.52
C GLU A 49 2.76 -9.41 11.44
N ARG A 50 3.22 -10.58 11.90
CA ARG A 50 2.38 -11.77 11.90
C ARG A 50 1.36 -11.67 13.04
N ALA A 51 0.08 -11.75 12.69
CA ALA A 51 -1.00 -11.59 13.65
C ALA A 51 -1.04 -12.67 14.76
N ASP A 52 -0.46 -13.85 14.50
CA ASP A 52 -0.31 -14.93 15.50
C ASP A 52 0.69 -14.57 16.61
N LYS A 53 1.64 -13.68 16.33
CA LYS A 53 2.68 -13.25 17.28
C LYS A 53 2.37 -11.94 17.99
N THR A 54 1.33 -11.21 17.60
CA THR A 54 0.98 -9.90 18.19
C THR A 54 0.00 -9.99 19.36
N GLY A 55 -0.59 -11.17 19.61
CA GLY A 55 -1.57 -11.37 20.68
C GLY A 55 -2.92 -10.67 20.44
N VAL A 56 -3.14 -10.13 19.24
CA VAL A 56 -4.38 -9.40 18.89
C VAL A 56 -5.54 -10.37 18.67
N SER A 57 -6.74 -9.98 19.09
CA SER A 57 -7.95 -10.79 18.97
C SER A 57 -9.14 -9.97 18.45
N GLY A 58 -10.21 -10.66 18.07
CA GLY A 58 -11.45 -10.06 17.57
C GLY A 58 -11.20 -9.07 16.43
N ARG A 59 -11.72 -7.85 16.57
CA ARG A 59 -11.66 -6.80 15.55
C ARG A 59 -10.23 -6.42 15.15
N GLN A 60 -9.27 -6.47 16.09
CA GLN A 60 -7.88 -6.13 15.79
C GLN A 60 -7.19 -7.23 14.96
N LEU A 61 -7.57 -8.49 15.16
CA LEU A 61 -7.10 -9.61 14.33
C LEU A 61 -7.62 -9.50 12.91
N ASP A 62 -8.89 -9.12 12.73
CA ASP A 62 -9.46 -8.92 11.40
C ASP A 62 -8.80 -7.74 10.66
N GLU A 63 -8.48 -6.66 11.38
CA GLU A 63 -7.71 -5.55 10.85
C GLU A 63 -6.29 -5.98 10.41
N ALA A 64 -5.57 -6.71 11.25
CA ALA A 64 -4.24 -7.22 10.93
C ALA A 64 -4.24 -8.15 9.70
N LYS A 65 -5.28 -8.98 9.55
CA LYS A 65 -5.47 -9.81 8.35
C LYS A 65 -5.65 -8.97 7.09
N ILE A 66 -6.43 -7.88 7.16
CA ILE A 66 -6.65 -6.99 6.00
C ILE A 66 -5.35 -6.29 5.60
N ILE A 67 -4.57 -5.80 6.57
CA ILE A 67 -3.26 -5.19 6.34
C ILE A 67 -2.34 -6.19 5.63
N ASN A 68 -2.15 -7.38 6.19
CA ASN A 68 -1.29 -8.41 5.63
C ASN A 68 -1.75 -8.89 4.24
N ARG A 69 -3.07 -8.98 4.01
CA ARG A 69 -3.62 -9.32 2.69
C ARG A 69 -3.21 -8.29 1.63
N SER A 70 -3.26 -7.01 1.95
CA SER A 70 -2.87 -5.95 1.01
C SER A 70 -1.37 -5.91 0.73
N LEU A 71 -0.53 -6.21 1.73
CA LEU A 71 0.92 -6.33 1.60
C LEU A 71 1.33 -7.57 0.78
N LEU A 72 0.66 -8.71 1.01
CA LEU A 72 0.87 -9.92 0.21
C LEU A 72 0.55 -9.68 -1.26
N ALA A 73 -0.59 -9.04 -1.55
CA ALA A 73 -0.97 -8.69 -2.92
C ALA A 73 0.09 -7.78 -3.57
N LEU A 74 0.65 -6.81 -2.83
CA LEU A 74 1.74 -5.98 -3.33
C LEU A 74 2.99 -6.81 -3.66
N GLY A 75 3.39 -7.73 -2.77
CA GLY A 75 4.50 -8.66 -3.02
C GLY A 75 4.27 -9.54 -4.26
N GLN A 76 3.04 -10.03 -4.46
CA GLN A 76 2.68 -10.81 -5.64
C GLN A 76 2.77 -9.99 -6.93
N VAL A 77 2.34 -8.73 -6.91
CA VAL A 77 2.48 -7.82 -8.05
C VAL A 77 3.97 -7.59 -8.39
N ILE A 78 4.80 -7.26 -7.39
CA ILE A 78 6.24 -7.05 -7.58
C ILE A 78 6.91 -8.31 -8.16
N TYR A 79 6.60 -9.48 -7.59
CA TYR A 79 7.12 -10.74 -8.07
C TYR A 79 6.73 -11.01 -9.54
N ASN A 80 5.44 -10.90 -9.87
CA ASN A 80 4.95 -11.14 -11.22
C ASN A 80 5.52 -10.16 -12.27
N LEU A 81 5.78 -8.91 -11.87
CA LEU A 81 6.47 -7.93 -12.71
C LEU A 81 7.93 -8.35 -12.96
N SER A 82 8.63 -8.82 -11.92
CA SER A 82 10.04 -9.21 -12.02
C SER A 82 10.26 -10.38 -13.00
N VAL A 83 9.34 -11.34 -13.03
CA VAL A 83 9.37 -12.49 -13.94
C VAL A 83 8.67 -12.23 -15.28
N LYS A 84 8.21 -10.99 -15.53
CA LYS A 84 7.46 -10.60 -16.75
C LYS A 84 6.27 -11.51 -17.03
N SER A 85 5.53 -11.88 -15.99
CA SER A 85 4.32 -12.69 -16.11
C SER A 85 3.30 -12.01 -17.03
N LYS A 86 2.59 -12.82 -17.83
CA LYS A 86 1.51 -12.33 -18.70
C LYS A 86 0.38 -11.67 -17.92
N HIS A 87 0.13 -12.13 -16.69
CA HIS A 87 -0.91 -11.60 -15.82
C HIS A 87 -0.30 -11.06 -14.53
N ILE A 88 -0.56 -9.78 -14.24
CA ILE A 88 -0.17 -9.13 -12.99
C ILE A 88 -1.43 -8.91 -12.14
N PRO A 89 -1.51 -9.46 -10.91
CA PRO A 89 -2.74 -9.49 -10.12
C PRO A 89 -3.02 -8.17 -9.36
N TYR A 90 -3.04 -7.04 -10.08
CA TYR A 90 -3.32 -5.72 -9.48
C TYR A 90 -4.71 -5.58 -8.83
N ARG A 91 -5.62 -6.52 -9.09
CA ARG A 91 -7.00 -6.47 -8.58
C ARG A 91 -7.15 -7.09 -7.19
N ASP A 92 -6.13 -7.75 -6.67
CA ASP A 92 -6.21 -8.50 -5.42
C ASP A 92 -6.32 -7.60 -4.19
N SER A 93 -5.88 -6.32 -4.29
CA SER A 93 -6.08 -5.32 -3.26
C SER A 93 -6.39 -3.93 -3.82
N LYS A 94 -7.07 -3.08 -3.03
CA LYS A 94 -7.27 -1.67 -3.40
C LYS A 94 -5.94 -0.92 -3.55
N LEU A 95 -4.95 -1.27 -2.72
CA LEU A 95 -3.60 -0.70 -2.78
C LEU A 95 -2.95 -0.96 -4.15
N THR A 96 -2.91 -2.22 -4.58
CA THR A 96 -2.30 -2.59 -5.87
C THR A 96 -3.07 -2.02 -7.06
N ARG A 97 -4.41 -1.93 -6.95
CA ARG A 97 -5.24 -1.30 -7.99
C ARG A 97 -5.04 0.21 -8.11
N LEU A 98 -4.71 0.91 -7.01
CA LEU A 98 -4.36 2.34 -7.03
C LEU A 98 -2.96 2.58 -7.61
N LEU A 99 -2.06 1.61 -7.49
CA LEU A 99 -0.70 1.68 -8.03
C LEU A 99 -0.61 1.18 -9.48
N GLN A 100 -1.71 0.62 -10.00
CA GLN A 100 -1.86 0.28 -11.41
C GLN A 100 -2.15 1.56 -12.19
N ASN A 101 -1.10 2.24 -12.63
CA ASN A 101 -1.18 3.30 -13.64
C ASN A 101 -1.18 2.69 -15.05
#